data_AF-A0A1I7LGQ6-F1
#
_entry.id   AF-A0A1I7LGQ6-F1
#
_cell.length_a   1.000
_cell.length_b   1.000
_cell.length_c   1.000
_cell.angle_alpha   90.00
_cell.angle_beta   90.00
_cell.angle_gamma   90.00
#
_symmetry.space_group_name_H-M   'P 1'
#
loop_
_entity.id
_entity.type
_entity.pdbx_description
1 polymer ?
#
loop_
_entity_poly.entity_id
_entity_poly.type
_entity_poly.pdbx_seq_one_letter_code
_entity_poly.pdbx_strand_id
1 'polypeptide(L)'
;MTLRDDYEAAVRGLAEHVAALRRAGLPPEAIARAVHAERRRLAIHYKDLTPEPYRSRIAARTIRVYGNPEGPSIAFLRAQGKTWEAIIAGATRPGPPVGLVPEEG
;
A
#
# COMPACT_ATOMS: atom_id res chain seq x y z
N MET A 1 -15.50 -13.81 -2.22
CA MET A 1 -14.56 -12.72 -1.93
C MET A 1 -13.46 -13.25 -1.05
N THR A 2 -12.22 -12.96 -1.38
CA THR A 2 -11.05 -13.30 -0.56
C THR A 2 -10.58 -12.07 0.22
N LEU A 3 -9.83 -12.27 1.31
CA LEU A 3 -9.16 -11.16 2.04
C LEU A 3 -8.31 -10.29 1.10
N ARG A 4 -7.81 -10.87 0.02
CA ARG A 4 -7.06 -10.14 -0.99
C ARG A 4 -7.96 -9.21 -1.80
N ASP A 5 -9.11 -9.70 -2.26
CA ASP A 5 -10.07 -8.89 -3.02
C ASP A 5 -10.56 -7.70 -2.19
N ASP A 6 -10.84 -7.93 -0.90
CA ASP A 6 -11.29 -6.90 0.03
C ASP A 6 -10.20 -5.84 0.26
N TYR A 7 -8.95 -6.25 0.43
CA TYR A 7 -7.80 -5.34 0.49
C TYR A 7 -7.65 -4.50 -0.78
N GLU A 8 -7.73 -5.13 -1.96
CA GLU A 8 -7.60 -4.42 -3.23
C GLU A 8 -8.74 -3.43 -3.46
N ALA A 9 -9.97 -3.79 -3.09
CA ALA A 9 -11.12 -2.90 -3.15
C ALA A 9 -10.92 -1.70 -2.21
N ALA A 10 -10.48 -1.93 -0.97
CA ALA A 10 -10.19 -0.86 -0.02
C ALA A 10 -9.08 0.09 -0.52
N VAL A 11 -8.01 -0.45 -1.09
CA VAL A 11 -6.92 0.37 -1.67
C VAL A 11 -7.39 1.17 -2.88
N ARG A 12 -8.20 0.58 -3.78
CA ARG A 12 -8.80 1.30 -4.91
C ARG A 12 -9.74 2.42 -4.43
N GLY A 13 -10.46 2.19 -3.33
CA GLY A 13 -11.34 3.17 -2.69
C GLY A 13 -10.62 4.43 -2.19
N LEU A 14 -9.31 4.37 -1.95
CA LEU A 14 -8.52 5.57 -1.62
C LEU A 14 -8.51 6.63 -2.73
N ALA A 15 -8.83 6.26 -3.98
CA ALA A 15 -8.96 7.22 -5.06
C ALA A 15 -10.08 8.26 -4.80
N GLU A 16 -11.19 7.82 -4.20
CA GLU A 16 -12.28 8.72 -3.79
C GLU A 16 -11.83 9.67 -2.68
N HIS A 17 -11.03 9.16 -1.73
CA HIS A 17 -10.43 9.98 -0.67
C HIS A 17 -9.50 11.05 -1.26
N VAL A 18 -8.64 10.67 -2.21
CA VAL A 18 -7.79 11.62 -2.96
C VAL A 18 -8.64 12.70 -3.64
N ALA A 19 -9.72 12.32 -4.32
CA ALA A 19 -10.60 13.27 -5.01
C ALA A 19 -11.27 14.25 -4.04
N ALA A 20 -11.71 13.77 -2.86
CA ALA A 20 -12.25 14.62 -1.80
C ALA A 20 -11.22 15.63 -1.29
N LEU A 21 -10.00 15.18 -0.98
CA LEU A 21 -8.93 16.06 -0.50
C LEU A 21 -8.50 17.10 -1.56
N ARG A 22 -8.49 16.72 -2.85
CA ARG A 22 -8.24 17.67 -3.94
C ARG A 22 -9.32 18.75 -4.04
N ARG A 23 -10.59 18.36 -3.93
CA ARG A 23 -11.72 19.33 -3.92
C ARG A 23 -11.66 20.27 -2.73
N ALA A 24 -11.15 19.80 -1.59
CA ALA A 24 -10.88 20.62 -0.42
C ALA A 24 -9.63 21.52 -0.57
N GLY A 25 -8.94 21.50 -1.72
CA GLY A 25 -7.81 22.38 -2.01
C GLY A 25 -6.52 22.02 -1.29
N LEU A 26 -6.38 20.80 -0.76
CA LEU A 26 -5.16 20.39 -0.09
C LEU A 26 -3.98 20.30 -1.07
N PRO A 27 -2.76 20.69 -0.64
CA PRO A 27 -1.57 20.55 -1.48
C PRO A 27 -1.21 19.07 -1.68
N PRO A 28 -0.52 18.72 -2.79
CA PRO A 28 -0.14 17.33 -3.09
C PRO A 28 0.63 16.63 -1.97
N GLU A 29 1.48 17.35 -1.23
CA GLU A 29 2.20 16.78 -0.09
C GLU A 29 1.25 16.29 1.01
N ALA A 30 0.28 17.12 1.40
CA ALA A 30 -0.67 16.77 2.45
C ALA A 30 -1.54 15.57 2.03
N ILE A 31 -1.98 15.56 0.76
CA ILE A 31 -2.73 14.44 0.17
C ILE A 31 -1.87 13.16 0.18
N ALA A 32 -0.62 13.25 -0.27
CA ALA A 32 0.30 12.11 -0.30
C ALA A 32 0.52 11.53 1.10
N ARG A 33 0.73 12.37 2.11
CA ARG A 33 0.92 11.94 3.51
C ARG A 33 -0.34 11.24 4.05
N ALA A 34 -1.51 11.84 3.87
CA ALA A 34 -2.78 11.29 4.34
C ALA A 34 -3.07 9.92 3.71
N VAL A 35 -3.06 9.86 2.37
CA VAL A 35 -3.46 8.66 1.62
C VAL A 35 -2.42 7.54 1.78
N HIS A 36 -1.13 7.88 1.86
CA HIS A 36 -0.09 6.89 2.15
C HIS A 36 -0.22 6.30 3.56
N ALA A 37 -0.53 7.13 4.56
CA ALA A 37 -0.76 6.65 5.92
C ALA A 37 -1.98 5.72 5.98
N GLU A 38 -3.06 6.07 5.29
CA GLU A 38 -4.27 5.24 5.23
C GLU A 38 -4.02 3.90 4.53
N ARG A 39 -3.33 3.91 3.39
CA ARG A 39 -2.88 2.67 2.73
C ARG A 39 -2.07 1.78 3.66
N ARG A 40 -1.16 2.36 4.45
CA ARG A 40 -0.37 1.59 5.41
C ARG A 40 -1.25 0.96 6.50
N ARG A 41 -2.24 1.69 7.01
CA ARG A 41 -3.22 1.14 7.96
C ARG A 41 -4.00 -0.04 7.37
N LEU A 42 -4.47 0.08 6.13
CA LEU A 42 -5.11 -1.03 5.41
C LEU A 42 -4.16 -2.22 5.30
N ALA A 43 -2.92 -2.00 4.85
CA ALA A 43 -1.94 -3.09 4.70
C ALA A 43 -1.65 -3.82 6.02
N ILE A 44 -1.57 -3.10 7.15
CA ILE A 44 -1.39 -3.69 8.48
C ILE A 44 -2.63 -4.49 8.88
N HIS A 45 -3.82 -3.90 8.77
CA HIS A 45 -5.08 -4.55 9.11
C HIS A 45 -5.28 -5.89 8.37
N TYR A 46 -5.08 -5.90 7.05
CA TYR A 46 -5.24 -7.14 6.27
C TYR A 46 -4.13 -8.16 6.51
N LYS A 47 -2.90 -7.73 6.84
CA LYS A 47 -1.85 -8.66 7.29
C LYS A 47 -2.23 -9.34 8.60
N ASP A 48 -2.83 -8.61 9.54
CA ASP A 48 -3.30 -9.14 10.83
C ASP A 48 -4.48 -10.10 10.69
N LEU A 49 -5.25 -9.99 9.61
CA LEU A 49 -6.30 -10.96 9.25
C LEU A 49 -5.77 -12.16 8.46
N THR A 50 -4.58 -12.05 7.85
CA THR A 50 -4.01 -13.11 7.02
C THR A 50 -3.44 -14.22 7.92
N PRO A 51 -3.81 -15.50 7.74
CA PRO A 51 -3.30 -16.60 8.57
C PRO A 51 -1.85 -16.98 8.22
N GLU A 52 -1.17 -17.67 9.14
CA GLU A 52 0.10 -18.33 8.85
C GLU A 52 -0.10 -19.54 7.91
N PRO A 53 0.88 -19.90 7.07
CA PRO A 53 2.21 -19.28 6.91
C PRO A 53 2.23 -18.07 5.96
N TYR A 54 1.07 -17.66 5.41
CA TYR A 54 0.99 -16.61 4.39
C TYR A 54 1.42 -15.23 4.91
N ARG A 55 1.04 -14.90 6.16
CA ARG A 55 1.47 -13.65 6.82
C ARG A 55 3.00 -13.54 6.87
N SER A 56 3.69 -14.58 7.34
CA SER A 56 5.16 -14.60 7.38
C SER A 56 5.79 -14.47 6.00
N ARG A 57 5.24 -15.12 4.97
CA ARG A 57 5.72 -14.97 3.58
C ARG A 57 5.58 -13.54 3.06
N ILE A 58 4.46 -12.88 3.36
CA ILE A 58 4.22 -11.48 3.00
C ILE A 58 5.22 -10.57 3.72
N ALA A 59 5.44 -10.78 5.03
CA ALA A 59 6.40 -10.01 5.81
C ALA A 59 7.83 -10.16 5.27
N ALA A 60 8.29 -11.40 5.03
CA ALA A 60 9.62 -11.70 4.49
C ALA A 60 9.85 -11.03 3.12
N ARG A 61 8.88 -11.10 2.20
CA ARG A 61 8.97 -10.39 0.92
C ARG A 61 9.03 -8.88 1.10
N THR A 62 8.22 -8.33 2.00
CA THR A 62 8.19 -6.87 2.23
C THR A 62 9.53 -6.37 2.76
N ILE A 63 10.13 -7.11 3.72
CA ILE A 63 11.47 -6.83 4.24
C ILE A 63 12.51 -6.95 3.12
N ARG A 64 12.49 -8.02 2.33
CA ARG A 64 13.45 -8.21 1.22
C ARG A 64 13.42 -7.07 0.20
N VAL A 65 12.24 -6.55 -0.11
CA VAL A 65 12.07 -5.50 -1.14
C VAL A 65 12.31 -4.09 -0.60
N TYR A 66 11.87 -3.80 0.63
CA TYR A 66 11.85 -2.44 1.16
C TYR A 66 12.69 -2.22 2.42
N GLY A 67 13.29 -3.28 2.97
CA GLY A 67 14.02 -3.24 4.24
C GLY A 67 13.14 -3.02 5.47
N ASN A 68 11.80 -3.00 5.32
CA ASN A 68 10.85 -2.71 6.39
C ASN A 68 9.64 -3.68 6.32
N PRO A 69 9.25 -4.36 7.42
CA PRO A 69 8.10 -5.26 7.45
C PRO A 69 6.76 -4.60 7.10
N GLU A 70 6.62 -3.31 7.36
CA GLU A 70 5.42 -2.53 7.11
C GLU A 70 5.37 -1.95 5.68
N GLY A 71 6.45 -2.06 4.92
CA GLY A 71 6.62 -1.46 3.60
C GLY A 71 7.34 -0.11 3.66
N PRO A 72 7.51 0.55 2.50
CA PRO A 72 8.29 1.78 2.42
C PRO A 72 7.61 2.92 3.19
N SER A 73 8.40 3.71 3.91
CA SER A 73 7.91 4.95 4.50
C SER A 73 7.77 6.04 3.44
N ILE A 74 6.96 7.06 3.72
CA ILE A 74 6.85 8.19 2.78
C ILE A 74 8.18 8.92 2.59
N ALA A 75 8.98 9.02 3.67
CA ALA A 75 10.33 9.57 3.60
C ALA A 75 11.25 8.72 2.71
N PHE A 76 11.17 7.38 2.81
CA PHE A 76 11.89 6.48 1.92
C PHE A 76 11.49 6.70 0.46
N LEU A 77 10.18 6.81 0.16
CA LEU A 77 9.71 7.07 -1.20
C LEU A 77 10.19 8.42 -1.74
N ARG A 78 10.25 9.46 -0.90
CA ARG A 78 10.79 10.76 -1.26
C ARG A 78 12.31 10.73 -1.49
N ALA A 79 13.05 10.01 -0.65
CA ALA A 79 14.49 9.81 -0.81
C ALA A 79 14.83 9.04 -2.10
N GLN A 80 13.93 8.17 -2.56
CA GLN A 80 14.02 7.49 -3.87
C GLN A 80 13.59 8.37 -5.06
N GLY A 81 13.37 9.67 -4.85
CA GLY A 81 13.04 10.63 -5.91
C GLY A 81 11.57 10.64 -6.35
N LYS A 82 10.66 9.91 -5.69
CA LYS A 82 9.25 9.93 -6.07
C LYS A 82 8.62 11.29 -5.77
N THR A 83 7.86 11.82 -6.73
CA THR A 83 7.04 13.01 -6.52
C THR A 83 5.85 12.71 -5.61
N TRP A 84 5.25 13.77 -5.03
CA TRP A 84 4.03 13.62 -4.23
C TRP A 84 2.89 12.98 -5.04
N GLU A 85 2.73 13.38 -6.30
CA GLU A 85 1.78 12.79 -7.24
C GLU A 85 2.05 11.30 -7.49
N ALA A 86 3.31 10.90 -7.64
CA ALA A 86 3.67 9.49 -7.80
C ALA A 86 3.39 8.66 -6.53
N ILE A 87 3.53 9.26 -5.34
CA ILE A 87 3.17 8.63 -4.07
C ILE A 87 1.66 8.47 -3.95
N ILE A 88 0.88 9.51 -4.31
CA ILE A 88 -0.59 9.46 -4.35
C ILE A 88 -1.06 8.35 -5.30
N ALA A 89 -0.58 8.36 -6.55
CA ALA A 89 -0.95 7.37 -7.56
C ALA A 89 -0.54 5.94 -7.16
N GLY A 90 0.61 5.78 -6.50
CA GLY A 90 1.04 4.49 -5.96
C GLY A 90 0.24 4.04 -4.75
N ALA A 91 -0.33 4.98 -3.98
CA ALA A 91 -1.10 4.66 -2.80
C ALA A 91 -2.53 4.18 -3.12
N THR A 92 -3.08 4.56 -4.27
CA THR A 92 -4.42 4.13 -4.74
C THR A 92 -4.39 2.86 -5.58
N ARG A 93 -3.20 2.28 -5.81
CA ARG A 93 -3.02 1.08 -6.63
C ARG A 93 -2.54 -0.11 -5.79
N PRO A 94 -3.29 -1.22 -5.75
CA PRO A 94 -2.79 -2.43 -5.11
C PRO A 94 -1.57 -2.95 -5.89
N GLY A 95 -0.52 -3.35 -5.17
CA GLY A 95 0.64 -4.01 -5.78
C GLY A 95 0.31 -5.45 -6.21
N PRO A 96 1.19 -6.17 -6.93
CA PRO A 96 0.92 -7.54 -7.33
C PRO A 96 0.66 -8.46 -6.12
N PRO A 97 -0.12 -9.54 -6.29
CA PRO A 97 -0.35 -10.51 -5.23
C PRO A 97 0.99 -11.11 -4.77
N VAL A 98 1.13 -11.25 -3.45
CA VAL A 98 2.30 -11.89 -2.84
C VAL A 98 1.92 -13.33 -2.55
N GLY A 99 2.58 -14.28 -3.21
CA GLY A 99 2.33 -15.71 -3.02
C GLY A 99 1.48 -16.40 -4.09
N LEU A 100 1.38 -15.83 -5.31
CA LEU A 100 0.91 -16.53 -6.51
C LEU A 100 1.99 -16.49 -7.60
N VAL A 101 3.19 -16.92 -7.26
CA VAL A 101 4.01 -17.58 -8.27
C VAL A 101 3.70 -19.08 -8.09
N PRO A 102 3.22 -19.79 -9.13
CA PRO A 102 3.41 -21.22 -9.14
C PRO A 102 4.92 -21.43 -8.98
N GLU A 103 5.32 -22.23 -8.01
CA GLU A 103 6.66 -22.80 -8.02
C GLU A 103 6.77 -23.47 -9.40
N GLU A 104 7.63 -22.95 -10.26
CA GLU A 104 7.83 -23.53 -11.59
C GLU A 104 8.22 -25.00 -11.40
N GLY A 105 7.36 -25.88 -11.90
CA GLY A 105 7.60 -27.31 -12.04
C GLY A 105 7.91 -27.65 -13.48
#